data_AF-A0A7J4VD47-F1
#
_entry.id   AF-A0A7J4VD47-F1
#
_cell.length_a   1.000
_cell.length_b   1.000
_cell.length_c   1.000
_cell.angle_alpha   90.00
_cell.angle_beta   90.00
_cell.angle_gamma   90.00
#
_symmetry.space_group_name_H-M   'P 1'
#
loop_
_entity.id
_entity.type
_entity.pdbx_description
1 polymer ?
#
loop_
_entity_poly.entity_id
_entity_poly.type
_entity_poly.pdbx_seq_one_letter_code
_entity_poly.pdbx_strand_id
1 'polypeptide(L)'
;AEQAASIKEVTATAKEILNTSNSLLKTLEEKIGVSVDQASATAEEGRSNLTTLENAIHQLIEATGSISAKLSVINSKANKISTVVTTINKISDQTNLLSLNAAIEAEKAGEFGKGFSVVAREISRLADQTAVATHDIEHMVREMQSSVSSGVMEMDKFSEEVRRDSITVSSISGKLNDVINSVNELAPHFDEFNFGMRRQTEGAEQISEAMQQLSVASEQTKESLQEFRSATGQLTSAVSILNDELTKFRVG
;
A
#
# COMPACT_ATOMS: atom_id res chain seq x y z
N ALA A 1 59.50 -26.51 -3.43
CA ALA A 1 59.13 -25.23 -2.80
C ALA A 1 57.78 -24.75 -3.33
N GLU A 2 57.57 -24.71 -4.65
CA GLU A 2 56.29 -24.32 -5.27
C GLU A 2 55.10 -25.17 -4.79
N GLN A 3 55.24 -26.49 -4.73
CA GLN A 3 54.14 -27.39 -4.32
C GLN A 3 53.62 -27.10 -2.90
N ALA A 4 54.51 -26.82 -1.95
CA ALA A 4 54.13 -26.44 -0.59
C ALA A 4 53.49 -25.05 -0.50
N ALA A 5 53.87 -24.14 -1.40
CA ALA A 5 53.23 -22.83 -1.50
C ALA A 5 51.81 -22.95 -2.06
N SER A 6 51.61 -23.72 -3.13
CA SER A 6 50.28 -23.97 -3.71
C SER A 6 49.34 -24.67 -2.73
N ILE A 7 49.82 -25.65 -1.95
CA ILE A 7 49.00 -26.30 -0.91
C ILE A 7 48.54 -25.28 0.13
N LYS A 8 49.46 -24.43 0.63
CA LYS A 8 49.10 -23.38 1.59
C LYS A 8 48.09 -22.38 1.03
N GLU A 9 48.23 -22.01 -0.24
CA GLU A 9 47.32 -21.10 -0.92
C GLU A 9 45.91 -21.71 -1.01
N VAL A 10 45.79 -22.95 -1.50
CA VAL A 10 44.48 -23.62 -1.60
C VAL A 10 43.83 -23.85 -0.23
N THR A 11 44.61 -24.23 0.80
CA THR A 11 44.10 -24.32 2.17
C THR A 11 43.61 -22.97 2.70
N ALA A 12 44.32 -21.88 2.39
CA ALA A 12 43.89 -20.54 2.78
C ALA A 12 42.56 -20.17 2.09
N THR A 13 42.43 -20.43 0.79
CA THR A 13 41.18 -20.20 0.05
C THR A 13 40.03 -21.04 0.60
N ALA A 14 40.26 -22.32 0.90
CA ALA A 14 39.24 -23.17 1.52
C ALA A 14 38.76 -22.59 2.88
N LYS A 15 39.70 -22.10 3.70
CA LYS A 15 39.36 -21.46 4.98
C LYS A 15 38.60 -20.15 4.81
N GLU A 16 38.92 -19.36 3.79
CA GLU A 16 38.14 -18.17 3.44
C GLU A 16 36.72 -18.51 3.00
N ILE A 17 36.55 -19.57 2.20
CA ILE A 17 35.22 -20.06 1.81
C ILE A 17 34.40 -20.48 3.03
N LEU A 18 35.00 -21.19 4.00
CA LEU A 18 34.32 -21.57 5.25
C LEU A 18 33.87 -20.35 6.04
N ASN A 19 34.77 -19.40 6.25
CA ASN A 19 34.45 -18.19 7.01
C ASN A 19 33.35 -17.38 6.33
N THR A 20 33.42 -17.25 5.01
CA THR A 20 32.43 -16.50 4.21
C THR A 20 31.07 -17.20 4.22
N SER A 21 31.04 -18.51 4.02
CA SER A 21 29.80 -19.31 4.02
C SER A 21 29.10 -19.24 5.38
N ASN A 22 29.84 -19.39 6.48
CA ASN A 22 29.30 -19.26 7.84
C ASN A 22 28.80 -17.84 8.13
N SER A 23 29.53 -16.80 7.69
CA SER A 23 29.10 -15.41 7.84
C SER A 23 27.82 -15.12 7.03
N LEU A 24 27.68 -15.70 5.83
CA LEU A 24 26.50 -15.56 5.00
C LEU A 24 25.29 -16.28 5.62
N LEU A 25 25.47 -17.51 6.11
CA LEU A 25 24.42 -18.26 6.83
C LEU A 25 23.90 -17.45 8.02
N LYS A 26 24.80 -16.92 8.85
CA LYS A 26 24.44 -16.08 9.98
C LYS A 26 23.67 -14.82 9.56
N THR A 27 24.11 -14.17 8.48
CA THR A 27 23.44 -12.97 7.94
C THR A 27 22.03 -13.30 7.43
N LEU A 28 21.87 -14.46 6.79
CA LEU A 28 20.59 -14.93 6.28
C LEU A 28 19.60 -15.14 7.43
N GLU A 29 20.01 -15.85 8.48
CA GLU A 29 19.16 -16.14 9.65
C GLU A 29 18.86 -14.88 10.46
N GLU A 30 19.87 -14.10 10.85
CA GLU A 30 19.70 -13.01 11.82
C GLU A 30 19.11 -11.73 11.21
N LYS A 31 19.35 -11.45 9.92
CA LYS A 31 18.92 -10.20 9.30
C LYS A 31 17.83 -10.40 8.27
N ILE A 32 18.04 -11.34 7.36
CA ILE A 32 17.15 -11.50 6.22
C ILE A 32 15.86 -12.17 6.64
N GLY A 33 15.92 -13.26 7.42
CA GLY A 33 14.74 -13.92 7.98
C GLY A 33 13.85 -12.94 8.77
N VAL A 34 14.46 -12.21 9.72
CA VAL A 34 13.76 -11.18 10.50
C VAL A 34 13.13 -10.10 9.61
N SER A 35 13.83 -9.66 8.56
CA SER A 35 13.30 -8.64 7.63
C SER A 35 12.10 -9.15 6.84
N VAL A 36 12.09 -10.44 6.48
CA VAL A 36 10.97 -11.07 5.75
C VAL A 36 9.77 -11.25 6.65
N ASP A 37 9.96 -11.70 7.89
CA ASP A 37 8.89 -11.79 8.89
C ASP A 37 8.28 -10.41 9.16
N GLN A 38 9.12 -9.39 9.31
CA GLN A 38 8.68 -8.00 9.48
C GLN A 38 7.90 -7.51 8.26
N ALA A 39 8.39 -7.76 7.04
CA ALA A 39 7.72 -7.37 5.81
C ALA A 39 6.35 -8.06 5.68
N SER A 40 6.27 -9.35 6.03
CA SER A 40 5.02 -10.12 6.04
C SER A 40 4.02 -9.54 7.04
N ALA A 41 4.46 -9.25 8.27
CA ALA A 41 3.61 -8.63 9.29
C ALA A 41 3.09 -7.25 8.88
N THR A 42 3.96 -6.39 8.32
CA THR A 42 3.57 -5.06 7.81
C THR A 42 2.60 -5.18 6.63
N ALA A 43 2.79 -6.15 5.74
CA ALA A 43 1.87 -6.36 4.63
C ALA A 43 0.49 -6.85 5.09
N GLU A 44 0.44 -7.73 6.09
CA GLU A 44 -0.79 -8.19 6.72
C GLU A 44 -1.55 -7.06 7.43
N GLU A 45 -0.83 -6.21 8.16
CA GLU A 45 -1.39 -5.00 8.76
C GLU A 45 -1.94 -4.06 7.68
N GLY A 46 -1.20 -3.85 6.59
CA GLY A 46 -1.64 -3.08 5.44
C GLY A 46 -2.95 -3.62 4.85
N ARG A 47 -3.10 -4.94 4.76
CA ARG A 47 -4.31 -5.60 4.24
C ARG A 47 -5.52 -5.38 5.15
N SER A 48 -5.32 -5.47 6.45
CA SER A 48 -6.35 -5.16 7.45
C SER A 48 -6.81 -3.70 7.38
N ASN A 49 -5.85 -2.77 7.24
CA ASN A 49 -6.13 -1.34 7.09
C ASN A 49 -6.91 -1.05 5.80
N LEU A 50 -6.55 -1.69 4.68
CA LEU A 50 -7.29 -1.57 3.42
C LEU A 50 -8.72 -2.11 3.53
N THR A 51 -8.92 -3.23 4.22
CA THR A 51 -10.26 -3.78 4.47
C THR A 51 -11.13 -2.79 5.26
N THR A 52 -10.52 -2.13 6.26
CA THR A 52 -11.20 -1.08 7.03
C THR A 52 -11.55 0.13 6.16
N LEU A 53 -10.65 0.53 5.25
CA LEU A 53 -10.88 1.61 4.31
C LEU A 53 -11.98 1.28 3.29
N GLU A 54 -12.02 0.06 2.75
CA GLU A 54 -13.09 -0.42 1.87
C GLU A 54 -14.45 -0.31 2.55
N ASN A 55 -14.54 -0.75 3.81
CA ASN A 55 -15.77 -0.62 4.61
C ASN A 55 -16.17 0.85 4.82
N ALA A 56 -15.21 1.73 5.11
CA ALA A 56 -15.48 3.16 5.26
C ALA A 56 -16.00 3.79 3.95
N ILE A 57 -15.44 3.40 2.80
CA ILE A 57 -15.93 3.83 1.48
C ILE A 57 -17.36 3.34 1.23
N HIS A 58 -17.68 2.09 1.57
CA HIS A 58 -19.04 1.58 1.45
C HIS A 58 -20.03 2.39 2.31
N GLN A 59 -19.66 2.72 3.55
CA GLN A 59 -20.47 3.58 4.42
C GLN A 59 -20.65 4.99 3.84
N LEU A 60 -19.62 5.56 3.20
CA LEU A 60 -19.73 6.85 2.52
C LEU A 60 -20.72 6.79 1.36
N ILE A 61 -20.68 5.75 0.54
CA ILE A 61 -21.64 5.56 -0.58
C ILE A 61 -23.08 5.53 -0.05
N GLU A 62 -23.34 4.75 1.01
CA GLU A 62 -24.67 4.67 1.63
C GLU A 62 -25.10 6.02 2.23
N ALA A 63 -24.19 6.71 2.92
CA ALA A 63 -24.46 8.01 3.52
C ALA A 63 -24.79 9.08 2.46
N THR A 64 -24.04 9.13 1.37
CA THR A 64 -24.30 10.03 0.24
C THR A 64 -25.65 9.73 -0.39
N GLY A 65 -25.97 8.46 -0.65
CA GLY A 65 -27.28 8.06 -1.17
C GLY A 65 -28.44 8.47 -0.25
N SER A 66 -28.27 8.33 1.07
CA SER A 66 -29.23 8.77 2.08
C SER A 66 -29.43 10.29 2.09
N ILE A 67 -28.35 11.07 1.96
CA ILE A 67 -28.41 12.54 1.88
C ILE A 67 -29.15 12.97 0.60
N SER A 68 -28.80 12.40 -0.56
CA SER A 68 -29.47 12.70 -1.83
C SER A 68 -30.98 12.40 -1.77
N ALA A 69 -31.37 11.28 -1.15
CA ALA A 69 -32.78 10.94 -0.95
C ALA A 69 -33.50 11.98 -0.06
N LYS A 70 -32.87 12.42 1.03
CA LYS A 70 -33.42 13.46 1.92
C LYS A 70 -33.57 14.81 1.20
N LEU A 71 -32.57 15.22 0.42
CA LEU A 71 -32.63 16.44 -0.40
C LEU A 71 -33.78 16.38 -1.42
N SER A 72 -33.98 15.23 -2.07
CA SER A 72 -35.12 15.03 -2.98
C SER A 72 -36.48 15.18 -2.27
N VAL A 73 -36.61 14.67 -1.04
CA VAL A 73 -37.81 14.87 -0.22
C VAL A 73 -38.01 16.36 0.13
N ILE A 74 -36.94 17.09 0.48
CA ILE A 74 -37.03 18.54 0.75
C ILE A 74 -37.48 19.29 -0.51
N ASN A 75 -36.91 18.97 -1.67
CA ASN A 75 -37.31 19.57 -2.95
C ASN A 75 -38.81 19.34 -3.24
N SER A 76 -39.30 18.11 -3.04
CA SER A 76 -40.72 17.78 -3.19
C SER A 76 -41.62 18.57 -2.24
N LYS A 77 -41.21 18.73 -0.98
CA LYS A 77 -41.93 19.55 0.01
C LYS A 77 -41.93 21.03 -0.37
N ALA A 78 -40.81 21.57 -0.84
CA ALA A 78 -40.71 22.95 -1.30
C ALA A 78 -41.65 23.23 -2.49
N ASN A 79 -41.76 22.30 -3.45
CA ASN A 79 -42.72 22.38 -4.55
C ASN A 79 -44.19 22.41 -4.07
N LYS A 80 -44.52 21.61 -3.05
CA LYS A 80 -45.86 21.64 -2.45
C LYS A 80 -46.14 22.97 -1.76
N ILE A 81 -45.17 23.51 -1.01
CA ILE A 81 -45.30 24.83 -0.37
C ILE A 81 -45.49 25.91 -1.42
N SER A 82 -44.70 25.91 -2.51
CA SER A 82 -44.85 26.85 -3.62
C SER A 82 -46.29 26.83 -4.19
N THR A 83 -46.87 25.65 -4.39
CA THR A 83 -48.26 25.50 -4.85
C THR A 83 -49.29 26.09 -3.87
N VAL A 84 -49.09 25.88 -2.57
CA VAL A 84 -49.94 26.44 -1.52
C VAL A 84 -49.83 27.96 -1.49
N VAL A 85 -48.61 28.51 -1.55
CA VAL A 85 -48.34 29.95 -1.56
C VAL A 85 -49.00 30.61 -2.77
N THR A 86 -48.89 30.02 -3.97
CA THR A 86 -49.60 30.50 -5.17
C THR A 86 -51.12 30.51 -4.97
N THR A 87 -51.67 29.53 -4.25
CA THR A 87 -53.10 29.46 -3.97
C THR A 87 -53.53 30.55 -2.97
N ILE A 88 -52.74 30.77 -1.91
CA ILE A 88 -53.02 31.84 -0.93
C ILE A 88 -52.95 33.20 -1.61
N ASN A 89 -51.95 33.44 -2.48
CA ASN A 89 -51.83 34.70 -3.21
C ASN A 89 -53.08 34.97 -4.07
N LYS A 90 -53.59 33.95 -4.79
CA LYS A 90 -54.86 34.03 -5.53
C LYS A 90 -56.07 34.33 -4.64
N ILE A 91 -56.15 33.71 -3.46
CA ILE A 91 -57.22 33.98 -2.49
C ILE A 91 -57.13 35.41 -1.97
N SER A 92 -55.91 35.90 -1.73
CA SER A 92 -55.63 37.27 -1.30
C SER A 92 -56.10 38.28 -2.33
N ASP A 93 -55.73 38.09 -3.59
CA ASP A 93 -56.17 38.94 -4.71
C ASP A 93 -57.70 38.96 -4.85
N GLN A 94 -58.34 37.79 -4.74
CA GLN A 94 -59.80 37.69 -4.76
C GLN A 94 -60.45 38.40 -3.58
N THR A 95 -59.90 38.23 -2.38
CA THR A 95 -60.39 38.87 -1.15
C THR A 95 -60.25 40.38 -1.25
N ASN A 96 -59.14 40.86 -1.81
CA ASN A 96 -58.90 42.28 -2.05
C ASN A 96 -59.96 42.85 -3.01
N LEU A 97 -60.18 42.19 -4.16
CA LEU A 97 -61.22 42.58 -5.11
C LEU A 97 -62.63 42.56 -4.52
N LEU A 98 -62.98 41.54 -3.74
CA LEU A 98 -64.26 41.43 -3.02
C LEU A 98 -64.43 42.58 -2.03
N SER A 99 -63.39 42.90 -1.26
CA SER A 99 -63.41 43.98 -0.28
C SER A 99 -63.51 45.36 -0.92
N LEU A 100 -62.87 45.56 -2.08
CA LEU A 100 -62.99 46.78 -2.86
C LEU A 100 -64.42 46.97 -3.37
N ASN A 101 -65.02 45.92 -3.93
CA ASN A 101 -66.42 45.96 -4.36
C ASN A 101 -67.38 46.24 -3.20
N ALA A 102 -67.12 45.65 -2.02
CA ALA A 102 -67.90 45.93 -0.81
C ALA A 102 -67.73 47.38 -0.32
N ALA A 103 -66.53 47.95 -0.42
CA ALA A 103 -66.28 49.35 -0.09
C ALA A 103 -67.04 50.31 -1.02
N ILE A 104 -67.09 50.01 -2.32
CA ILE A 104 -67.85 50.78 -3.32
C ILE A 104 -69.35 50.73 -3.03
N GLU A 105 -69.92 49.55 -2.78
CA GLU A 105 -71.35 49.43 -2.50
C GLU A 105 -71.71 50.06 -1.14
N ALA A 106 -70.80 50.03 -0.17
CA ALA A 106 -70.96 50.72 1.11
C ALA A 106 -70.96 52.26 0.97
N GLU A 107 -70.11 52.83 0.11
CA GLU A 107 -70.19 54.27 -0.21
C GLU A 107 -71.50 54.64 -0.90
N LYS A 108 -71.99 53.78 -1.80
CA LYS A 108 -73.24 53.97 -2.52
C LYS A 108 -74.47 53.93 -1.61
N ALA A 109 -74.42 53.20 -0.49
CA ALA A 109 -75.45 53.16 0.55
C ALA A 109 -75.45 54.41 1.46
N GLY A 110 -74.50 55.33 1.31
CA GLY A 110 -74.44 56.61 2.03
C GLY A 110 -74.26 56.43 3.55
N GLU A 111 -75.08 57.14 4.33
CA GLU A 111 -75.03 57.11 5.81
C GLU A 111 -75.20 55.70 6.40
N PHE A 112 -76.00 54.84 5.76
CA PHE A 112 -76.27 53.47 6.21
C PHE A 112 -75.10 52.51 5.95
N GLY A 113 -74.18 52.87 5.05
CA GLY A 113 -73.02 52.04 4.67
C GLY A 113 -71.71 52.37 5.40
N LYS A 114 -71.67 53.43 6.22
CA LYS A 114 -70.44 53.88 6.91
C LYS A 114 -69.72 52.78 7.69
N GLY A 115 -70.46 51.95 8.44
CA GLY A 115 -69.89 50.82 9.19
C GLY A 115 -69.30 49.74 8.27
N PHE A 116 -70.00 49.42 7.18
CA PHE A 116 -69.54 48.44 6.19
C PHE A 116 -68.30 48.92 5.42
N SER A 117 -68.21 50.22 5.10
CA SER A 117 -67.05 50.82 4.43
C SER A 117 -65.76 50.71 5.26
N VAL A 118 -65.85 50.82 6.59
CA VAL A 118 -64.69 50.65 7.49
C VAL A 118 -64.24 49.19 7.48
N VAL A 119 -65.17 48.24 7.61
CA VAL A 119 -64.85 46.81 7.58
C VAL A 119 -64.25 46.39 6.23
N ALA A 120 -64.83 46.87 5.12
CA ALA A 120 -64.34 46.57 3.78
C ALA A 120 -62.90 47.07 3.56
N ARG A 121 -62.56 48.27 4.02
CA ARG A 121 -61.18 48.80 3.97
C ARG A 121 -60.21 47.99 4.82
N GLU A 122 -60.63 47.53 5.99
CA GLU A 122 -59.78 46.70 6.85
C GLU A 122 -59.53 45.32 6.23
N ILE A 123 -60.53 44.72 5.56
CA ILE A 123 -60.36 43.48 4.81
C ILE A 123 -59.38 43.67 3.64
N SER A 124 -59.50 44.77 2.88
CA SER A 124 -58.56 45.11 1.79
C SER A 124 -57.13 45.23 2.32
N ARG A 125 -56.95 45.95 3.42
CA ARG A 125 -55.65 46.09 4.08
C ARG A 125 -55.04 44.75 4.52
N LEU A 126 -55.85 43.84 5.07
CA LEU A 126 -55.41 42.49 5.46
C LEU A 126 -55.08 41.62 4.25
N ALA A 127 -55.82 41.77 3.14
CA ALA A 127 -55.55 41.08 1.89
C ALA A 127 -54.22 41.56 1.26
N ASP A 128 -53.95 42.86 1.24
CA ASP A 128 -52.66 43.38 0.77
C ASP A 128 -51.50 42.89 1.65
N GLN A 129 -51.66 42.90 2.98
CA GLN A 129 -50.65 42.36 3.89
C GLN A 129 -50.40 40.86 3.68
N THR A 130 -51.46 40.11 3.41
CA THR A 130 -51.36 38.67 3.10
C THR A 130 -50.63 38.45 1.78
N ALA A 131 -50.90 39.26 0.75
CA ALA A 131 -50.20 39.17 -0.54
C ALA A 131 -48.70 39.42 -0.38
N VAL A 132 -48.30 40.47 0.33
CA VAL A 132 -46.89 40.77 0.63
C VAL A 132 -46.23 39.61 1.38
N ALA A 133 -46.85 39.10 2.44
CA ALA A 133 -46.31 37.97 3.20
C ALA A 133 -46.17 36.70 2.34
N THR A 134 -47.12 36.43 1.44
CA THR A 134 -47.04 35.28 0.53
C THR A 134 -45.92 35.43 -0.49
N HIS A 135 -45.64 36.65 -0.96
CA HIS A 135 -44.53 36.94 -1.86
C HIS A 135 -43.17 36.68 -1.18
N ASP A 136 -43.02 37.12 0.08
CA ASP A 136 -41.80 36.86 0.86
C ASP A 136 -41.59 35.34 1.06
N ILE A 137 -42.67 34.59 1.36
CA ILE A 137 -42.60 33.13 1.47
C ILE A 137 -42.22 32.49 0.12
N GLU A 138 -42.77 32.98 -0.99
CA GLU A 138 -42.42 32.50 -2.33
C GLU A 138 -40.92 32.68 -2.62
N HIS A 139 -40.35 33.83 -2.27
CA HIS A 139 -38.92 34.09 -2.41
C HIS A 139 -38.09 33.10 -1.59
N MET A 140 -38.40 32.93 -0.31
CA MET A 140 -37.70 31.98 0.57
C MET A 140 -37.78 30.53 0.05
N VAL A 141 -38.92 30.12 -0.50
CA VAL A 141 -39.10 28.78 -1.08
C VAL A 141 -38.24 28.59 -2.32
N ARG A 142 -38.12 29.61 -3.18
CA ARG A 142 -37.25 29.57 -4.37
C ARG A 142 -35.78 29.48 -3.98
N GLU A 143 -35.34 30.25 -2.98
CA GLU A 143 -33.97 30.16 -2.45
C GLU A 143 -33.69 28.77 -1.88
N MET A 144 -34.64 28.19 -1.14
CA MET A 144 -34.55 26.83 -0.63
C MET A 144 -34.44 25.80 -1.76
N GLN A 145 -35.26 25.90 -2.81
CA GLN A 145 -35.19 25.01 -3.98
C GLN A 145 -33.82 25.11 -4.68
N SER A 146 -33.31 26.33 -4.89
CA SER A 146 -32.00 26.56 -5.49
C SER A 146 -30.86 25.94 -4.66
N SER A 147 -30.94 26.09 -3.33
CA SER A 147 -29.96 25.55 -2.39
C SER A 147 -29.98 24.02 -2.38
N VAL A 148 -31.18 23.42 -2.40
CA VAL A 148 -31.36 21.97 -2.49
C VAL A 148 -30.86 21.43 -3.83
N SER A 149 -31.15 22.11 -4.94
CA SER A 149 -30.65 21.71 -6.26
C SER A 149 -29.12 21.74 -6.32
N SER A 150 -28.50 22.77 -5.75
CA SER A 150 -27.04 22.86 -5.64
C SER A 150 -26.48 21.72 -4.78
N GLY A 151 -27.11 21.44 -3.63
CA GLY A 151 -26.71 20.34 -2.76
C GLY A 151 -26.82 18.96 -3.42
N VAL A 152 -27.83 18.72 -4.26
CA VAL A 152 -27.94 17.46 -5.04
C VAL A 152 -26.78 17.33 -6.02
N MET A 153 -26.45 18.39 -6.78
CA MET A 153 -25.32 18.36 -7.71
C MET A 153 -23.99 18.10 -7.00
N GLU A 154 -23.78 18.69 -5.82
CA GLU A 154 -22.59 18.44 -5.00
C GLU A 154 -22.53 17.00 -4.50
N MET A 155 -23.67 16.43 -4.07
CA MET A 155 -23.74 15.02 -3.65
C MET A 155 -23.50 14.05 -4.80
N ASP A 156 -23.98 14.35 -6.01
CA ASP A 156 -23.73 13.54 -7.20
C ASP A 156 -22.23 13.54 -7.54
N LYS A 157 -21.58 14.70 -7.51
CA LYS A 157 -20.13 14.82 -7.69
C LYS A 157 -19.36 14.06 -6.61
N PHE A 158 -19.75 14.22 -5.35
CA PHE A 158 -19.13 13.51 -4.23
C PHE A 158 -19.28 11.99 -4.37
N SER A 159 -20.44 11.51 -4.83
CA SER A 159 -20.65 10.08 -5.11
C SER A 159 -19.71 9.55 -6.19
N GLU A 160 -19.46 10.33 -7.25
CA GLU A 160 -18.50 9.96 -8.29
C GLU A 160 -17.06 9.91 -7.75
N GLU A 161 -16.66 10.87 -6.90
CA GLU A 161 -15.36 10.89 -6.24
C GLU A 161 -15.17 9.65 -5.36
N VAL A 162 -16.14 9.33 -4.49
CA VAL A 162 -16.09 8.14 -3.63
C VAL A 162 -16.02 6.84 -4.45
N ARG A 163 -16.72 6.77 -5.59
CA ARG A 163 -16.64 5.62 -6.50
C ARG A 163 -15.25 5.48 -7.12
N ARG A 164 -14.60 6.59 -7.48
CA ARG A 164 -13.22 6.58 -8.00
C ARG A 164 -12.23 6.14 -6.92
N ASP A 165 -12.43 6.58 -5.68
CA ASP A 165 -11.62 6.16 -4.54
C ASP A 165 -11.78 4.66 -4.27
N SER A 166 -13.00 4.12 -4.38
CA SER A 166 -13.26 2.67 -4.28
C SER A 166 -12.42 1.85 -5.28
N ILE A 167 -12.39 2.27 -6.55
CA ILE A 167 -11.57 1.62 -7.59
C ILE A 167 -10.08 1.71 -7.24
N THR A 168 -9.63 2.85 -6.74
CA THR A 168 -8.24 3.08 -6.34
C THR A 168 -7.83 2.17 -5.19
N VAL A 169 -8.66 2.08 -4.15
CA VAL A 169 -8.43 1.20 -3.00
C VAL A 169 -8.39 -0.27 -3.43
N SER A 170 -9.30 -0.70 -4.30
CA SER A 170 -9.29 -2.06 -4.86
C SER A 170 -7.98 -2.35 -5.63
N SER A 171 -7.49 -1.38 -6.42
CA SER A 171 -6.21 -1.53 -7.11
C SER A 171 -5.02 -1.61 -6.14
N ILE A 172 -5.03 -0.83 -5.05
CA ILE A 172 -3.99 -0.88 -4.01
C ILE A 172 -4.03 -2.23 -3.30
N SER A 173 -5.23 -2.74 -2.99
CA SER A 173 -5.45 -4.07 -2.39
C SER A 173 -4.84 -5.17 -3.26
N GLY A 174 -5.08 -5.14 -4.58
CA GLY A 174 -4.44 -6.06 -5.52
C GLY A 174 -2.91 -5.99 -5.50
N LYS A 175 -2.33 -4.79 -5.57
CA LYS A 175 -0.87 -4.61 -5.50
C LYS A 175 -0.27 -5.07 -4.19
N LEU A 176 -0.96 -4.86 -3.07
CA LEU A 176 -0.50 -5.33 -1.77
C LEU A 176 -0.50 -6.86 -1.71
N ASN A 177 -1.50 -7.50 -2.32
CA ASN A 177 -1.53 -8.95 -2.43
C ASN A 177 -0.35 -9.49 -3.25
N ASP A 178 0.04 -8.81 -4.34
CA ASP A 178 1.24 -9.17 -5.11
C ASP A 178 2.53 -9.05 -4.26
N VAL A 179 2.62 -8.02 -3.41
CA VAL A 179 3.73 -7.87 -2.45
C VAL A 179 3.75 -9.02 -1.44
N ILE A 180 2.60 -9.37 -0.86
CA ILE A 180 2.49 -10.51 0.08
C ILE A 180 2.96 -11.80 -0.59
N ASN A 181 2.52 -12.06 -1.82
CA ASN A 181 2.95 -13.24 -2.57
C ASN A 181 4.47 -13.23 -2.81
N SER A 182 5.02 -12.09 -3.21
CA SER A 182 6.48 -11.94 -3.43
C SER A 182 7.28 -12.17 -2.15
N VAL A 183 6.77 -11.72 -0.99
CA VAL A 183 7.40 -11.96 0.31
C VAL A 183 7.35 -13.45 0.67
N ASN A 184 6.22 -14.12 0.42
CA ASN A 184 6.09 -15.56 0.68
C ASN A 184 6.99 -16.41 -0.23
N GLU A 185 7.25 -15.98 -1.47
CA GLU A 185 8.19 -16.64 -2.38
C GLU A 185 9.66 -16.54 -1.94
N LEU A 186 10.03 -15.59 -1.06
CA LEU A 186 11.40 -15.49 -0.55
C LEU A 186 11.78 -16.66 0.37
N ALA A 187 10.83 -17.21 1.12
CA ALA A 187 11.08 -18.31 2.06
C ALA A 187 11.75 -19.54 1.38
N PRO A 188 11.19 -20.13 0.30
CA PRO A 188 11.84 -21.26 -0.37
C PRO A 188 13.20 -20.90 -0.98
N HIS A 189 13.42 -19.65 -1.42
CA HIS A 189 14.72 -19.20 -1.89
C HIS A 189 15.77 -19.17 -0.77
N PHE A 190 15.39 -18.85 0.47
CA PHE A 190 16.31 -18.94 1.60
C PHE A 190 16.65 -20.36 1.98
N ASP A 191 15.70 -21.28 1.89
CA ASP A 191 15.98 -22.70 2.12
C ASP A 191 16.97 -23.25 1.10
N GLU A 192 16.80 -22.91 -0.18
CA GLU A 192 17.75 -23.27 -1.24
C GLU A 192 19.13 -22.64 -1.04
N PHE A 193 19.19 -21.37 -0.63
CA PHE A 193 20.44 -20.69 -0.33
C PHE A 193 21.16 -21.32 0.87
N ASN A 194 20.43 -21.62 1.95
CA ASN A 194 20.97 -22.30 3.13
C ASN A 194 21.55 -23.67 2.75
N PHE A 195 20.83 -24.43 1.93
CA PHE A 195 21.32 -25.72 1.42
C PHE A 195 22.60 -25.56 0.59
N GLY A 196 22.65 -24.56 -0.31
CA GLY A 196 23.83 -24.25 -1.10
C GLY A 196 25.06 -23.90 -0.25
N MET A 197 24.88 -23.06 0.77
CA MET A 197 25.94 -22.66 1.70
C MET A 197 26.44 -23.83 2.55
N ARG A 198 25.56 -24.70 3.04
CA ARG A 198 25.99 -25.91 3.78
C ARG A 198 26.87 -26.81 2.90
N ARG A 199 26.49 -27.04 1.65
CA ARG A 199 27.33 -27.80 0.70
C ARG A 199 28.67 -27.12 0.41
N GLN A 200 28.70 -25.79 0.37
CA GLN A 200 29.94 -25.05 0.16
C GLN A 200 30.88 -25.16 1.37
N THR A 201 30.34 -25.13 2.58
CA THR A 201 31.09 -25.42 3.82
C THR A 201 31.66 -26.83 3.80
N GLU A 202 30.83 -27.84 3.52
CA GLU A 202 31.27 -29.25 3.43
C GLU A 202 32.38 -29.44 2.37
N GLY A 203 32.22 -28.84 1.19
CA GLY A 203 33.22 -28.91 0.12
C GLY A 203 34.55 -28.24 0.50
N ALA A 204 34.49 -27.11 1.20
CA ALA A 204 35.70 -26.42 1.66
C ALA A 204 36.43 -27.18 2.79
N GLU A 205 35.69 -27.85 3.68
CA GLU A 205 36.27 -28.78 4.67
C GLU A 205 37.00 -29.93 3.99
N GLN A 206 36.37 -30.56 2.99
CA GLN A 206 36.98 -31.65 2.22
C GLN A 206 38.24 -31.21 1.47
N ILE A 207 38.24 -30.01 0.87
CA ILE A 207 39.43 -29.44 0.22
C ILE A 207 40.54 -29.23 1.25
N SER A 208 40.21 -28.67 2.41
CA SER A 208 41.17 -28.43 3.48
C SER A 208 41.81 -29.73 3.97
N GLU A 209 41.01 -30.78 4.17
CA GLU A 209 41.50 -32.11 4.55
C GLU A 209 42.38 -32.73 3.46
N ALA A 210 41.97 -32.68 2.20
CA ALA A 210 42.75 -33.19 1.08
C ALA A 210 44.10 -32.46 0.94
N MET A 211 44.13 -31.15 1.16
CA MET A 211 45.36 -30.36 1.14
C MET A 211 46.27 -30.67 2.34
N GLN A 212 45.71 -30.94 3.51
CA GLN A 212 46.45 -31.42 4.68
C GLN A 212 47.14 -32.76 4.38
N GLN A 213 46.41 -33.72 3.79
CA GLN A 213 46.96 -35.01 3.39
C GLN A 213 48.04 -34.86 2.31
N LEU A 214 47.82 -33.99 1.32
CA LEU A 214 48.80 -33.69 0.28
C LEU A 214 50.07 -33.03 0.83
N SER A 215 49.94 -32.18 1.86
CA SER A 215 51.08 -31.58 2.57
C SER A 215 51.95 -32.67 3.23
N VAL A 216 51.33 -33.61 3.93
CA VAL A 216 52.02 -34.74 4.58
C VAL A 216 52.74 -35.60 3.54
N ALA A 217 52.05 -35.97 2.45
CA ALA A 217 52.64 -36.76 1.37
C ALA A 217 53.80 -36.03 0.67
N SER A 218 53.70 -34.71 0.51
CA SER A 218 54.77 -33.90 -0.07
C SER A 218 56.01 -33.83 0.82
N GLU A 219 55.85 -33.79 2.15
CA GLU A 219 56.98 -33.82 3.09
C GLU A 219 57.64 -35.21 3.12
N GLN A 220 56.86 -36.29 3.11
CA GLN A 220 57.40 -37.66 2.97
C GLN A 220 58.19 -37.84 1.67
N THR A 221 57.67 -37.33 0.56
CA THR A 221 58.35 -37.38 -0.75
C THR A 221 59.70 -36.64 -0.69
N LYS A 222 59.74 -35.49 -0.01
CA LYS A 222 60.97 -34.72 0.20
C LYS A 222 61.99 -35.50 1.04
N GLU A 223 61.55 -36.17 2.11
CA GLU A 223 62.39 -37.03 2.95
C GLU A 223 62.96 -38.21 2.15
N SER A 224 62.12 -38.93 1.39
CA SER A 224 62.57 -40.03 0.52
C SER A 224 63.56 -39.56 -0.56
N LEU A 225 63.39 -38.35 -1.12
CA LEU A 225 64.34 -37.76 -2.06
C LEU A 225 65.68 -37.41 -1.39
N GLN A 226 65.68 -37.01 -0.13
CA GLN A 226 66.92 -36.78 0.65
C GLN A 226 67.66 -38.09 0.91
N GLU A 227 66.95 -39.14 1.31
CA GLU A 227 67.53 -40.48 1.47
C GLU A 227 68.10 -41.01 0.16
N PHE A 228 67.34 -40.88 -0.95
CA PHE A 228 67.79 -41.28 -2.28
C PHE A 228 69.06 -40.51 -2.71
N ARG A 229 69.12 -39.20 -2.48
CA ARG A 229 70.34 -38.39 -2.72
C ARG A 229 71.53 -38.88 -1.89
N SER A 230 71.31 -39.21 -0.62
CA SER A 230 72.36 -39.77 0.23
C SER A 230 72.88 -41.11 -0.31
N ALA A 231 71.98 -42.02 -0.65
CA ALA A 231 72.33 -43.34 -1.20
C ALA A 231 73.07 -43.23 -2.54
N THR A 232 72.60 -42.37 -3.46
CA THR A 232 73.30 -42.11 -4.74
C THR A 232 74.68 -41.48 -4.53
N GLY A 233 74.85 -40.60 -3.53
CA GLY A 233 76.14 -40.07 -3.13
C GLY A 233 77.10 -41.15 -2.61
N GLN A 234 76.61 -42.06 -1.76
CA GLN A 234 77.38 -43.21 -1.28
C GLN A 234 77.80 -44.15 -2.42
N LEU A 235 76.87 -44.45 -3.35
CA LEU A 235 77.14 -45.24 -4.55
C LEU A 235 78.22 -44.59 -5.42
N THR A 236 78.14 -43.28 -5.63
CA THR A 236 79.13 -42.53 -6.41
C THR A 236 80.51 -42.59 -5.77
N SER A 237 80.60 -42.42 -4.45
CA SER A 237 81.84 -42.57 -3.70
C SER A 237 82.40 -44.00 -3.79
N ALA A 238 81.56 -45.03 -3.65
CA ALA A 238 81.96 -46.42 -3.77
C ALA A 238 82.51 -46.75 -5.17
N VAL A 239 81.86 -46.25 -6.22
CA VAL A 239 82.35 -46.38 -7.61
C VAL A 239 83.69 -45.67 -7.79
N SER A 240 83.87 -44.48 -7.22
CA SER A 240 85.15 -43.75 -7.28
C SER A 240 86.29 -44.54 -6.61
N ILE A 241 86.05 -45.08 -5.41
CA ILE A 241 87.03 -45.90 -4.68
C ILE A 241 87.41 -47.14 -5.49
N LEU A 242 86.42 -47.82 -6.07
CA LEU A 242 86.65 -49.00 -6.90
C LEU A 242 87.51 -48.66 -8.13
N ASN A 243 87.24 -47.51 -8.76
CA ASN A 243 88.00 -47.04 -9.91
C ASN A 243 89.45 -46.69 -9.54
N ASP A 244 89.66 -46.02 -8.41
CA ASP A 244 91.00 -45.74 -7.88
C ASP A 244 91.79 -47.03 -7.62
N GLU A 245 91.19 -48.03 -6.98
CA GLU A 245 91.83 -49.34 -6.76
C GLU A 245 92.15 -50.06 -8.08
N LEU A 246 91.25 -50.02 -9.07
CA LEU A 246 91.52 -50.57 -10.41
C LEU A 246 92.69 -49.87 -11.11
N THR A 247 92.84 -48.55 -10.95
CA THR A 247 93.98 -47.82 -11.53
C THR A 247 95.30 -48.20 -10.85
N LYS A 248 95.32 -48.44 -9.53
CA LYS A 248 96.52 -48.94 -8.83
C LYS A 248 96.94 -50.33 -9.33
N PHE A 249 95.98 -51.23 -9.57
CA PHE A 249 96.25 -52.55 -10.14
C PHE A 249 96.76 -52.50 -11.59
N ARG A 250 96.45 -51.45 -12.35
CA ARG A 250 96.88 -51.30 -13.76
C ARG A 250 98.30 -50.76 -13.94
N VAL A 251 98.96 -50.34 -12.86
CA VAL A 251 100.33 -49.79 -12.85
C VAL A 251 101.35 -50.77 -12.23
N GLY A 252 100.89 -51.96 -11.82
CA GLY A 252 101.73 -53.09 -11.39
C GLY A 252 102.01 -54.10 -12.49
#